data_AF-A0A1A8L5S5-F1
#
_entry.id   AF-A0A1A8L5S5-F1
#
_cell.length_a   1.000
_cell.length_b   1.000
_cell.length_c   1.000
_cell.angle_alpha   90.00
_cell.angle_beta   90.00
_cell.angle_gamma   90.00
#
_symmetry.space_group_name_H-M   'P 1'
#
loop_
_entity.id
_entity.type
_entity.pdbx_description
1 polymer ?
#
loop_
_entity_poly.entity_id
_entity_poly.type
_entity_poly.pdbx_seq_one_letter_code
_entity_poly.pdbx_strand_id
1 'polypeptide(L)'
;MAASTGGTNAASLGSNSPLSADSRMDSSTIQYSMVLEHLIGEKRQIKDLSPGVMGGLPTPPKSNEQKMIERGMESCAFKSILACVGGFVLGGAFGVFTAGIDTNVGFDPKDPLRTPTAREVLKDMGQRGMSYAKNFAIVGAMFSCTECIIESVSHRHYSD
;
A
#
# COMPACT_ATOMS: atom_id res chain seq x y z
N MET A 1 21.09 15.69 0.58
CA MET A 1 21.86 16.88 0.13
C MET A 1 23.23 16.40 -0.32
N ALA A 2 23.57 16.55 -1.60
CA ALA A 2 24.91 16.30 -2.11
C ALA A 2 25.59 17.63 -2.41
N ALA A 3 26.90 17.74 -2.13
CA ALA A 3 27.92 18.36 -2.98
C ALA A 3 29.16 18.77 -2.16
N SER A 4 30.34 18.33 -2.60
CA SER A 4 31.50 19.24 -2.70
C SER A 4 32.62 18.65 -3.55
N THR A 5 32.94 19.42 -4.60
CA THR A 5 34.30 19.78 -5.09
C THR A 5 35.19 18.65 -5.61
N GLY A 6 35.86 18.73 -6.76
CA GLY A 6 36.32 19.85 -7.57
C GLY A 6 37.78 19.56 -7.94
N GLY A 7 38.21 19.84 -9.18
CA GLY A 7 39.63 20.05 -9.47
C GLY A 7 40.27 19.21 -10.57
N THR A 8 40.41 19.85 -11.73
CA THR A 8 41.62 19.95 -12.57
C THR A 8 42.20 18.72 -13.28
N ASN A 9 42.00 18.76 -14.60
CA ASN A 9 42.78 18.09 -15.64
C ASN A 9 44.25 18.57 -15.64
N ALA A 10 45.19 17.63 -15.70
CA ALA A 10 46.52 17.86 -16.25
C ALA A 10 46.83 16.68 -17.20
N ALA A 11 46.83 16.99 -18.50
CA ALA A 11 47.18 16.07 -19.57
C ALA A 11 48.68 16.10 -19.84
N SER A 12 49.11 15.05 -20.55
CA SER A 12 50.28 14.95 -21.43
C SER A 12 51.61 14.59 -20.78
N LEU A 13 52.52 13.85 -21.42
CA LEU A 13 52.52 12.89 -22.53
C LEU A 13 53.99 12.47 -22.63
N GLY A 14 54.28 11.18 -22.74
CA GLY A 14 55.61 10.67 -23.05
C GLY A 14 55.60 9.17 -22.84
N SER A 15 56.12 8.32 -23.70
CA SER A 15 56.84 8.49 -24.95
C SER A 15 56.82 7.12 -25.63
N ASN A 16 56.79 7.11 -26.96
CA ASN A 16 57.24 6.03 -27.86
C ASN A 16 56.67 4.61 -27.71
N SER A 17 55.81 4.25 -28.66
CA SER A 17 55.67 2.87 -29.16
C SER A 17 57.02 2.35 -29.71
N PRO A 18 57.24 1.03 -29.67
CA PRO A 18 57.13 0.34 -30.95
C PRO A 18 56.27 -0.93 -30.86
N LEU A 19 55.65 -1.16 -32.01
CA LEU A 19 54.93 -2.34 -32.45
C LEU A 19 55.59 -3.65 -32.01
N SER A 20 54.83 -4.51 -31.35
CA SER A 20 55.05 -5.96 -31.35
C SER A 20 53.68 -6.62 -31.32
N ALA A 21 53.24 -7.04 -32.50
CA ALA A 21 52.19 -8.03 -32.64
C ALA A 21 52.71 -9.33 -32.00
N ASP A 22 52.27 -9.63 -30.78
CA ASP A 22 52.36 -10.99 -30.24
C ASP A 22 50.95 -11.57 -30.17
N SER A 23 50.71 -12.44 -31.14
CA SER A 23 49.58 -13.32 -31.28
C SER A 23 49.55 -14.32 -30.13
N ARG A 24 49.12 -13.89 -28.93
CA ARG A 24 48.74 -14.82 -27.86
C ARG A 24 47.24 -15.03 -27.85
N MET A 25 46.80 -15.81 -28.83
CA MET A 25 45.55 -16.56 -28.78
C MET A 25 45.69 -17.72 -27.78
N ASP A 26 45.81 -17.40 -26.49
CA ASP A 26 45.58 -18.37 -25.40
C ASP A 26 45.22 -17.62 -24.11
N SER A 27 44.01 -17.08 -24.09
CA SER A 27 43.28 -16.99 -22.83
C SER A 27 41.82 -17.22 -23.15
N SER A 28 41.45 -18.48 -23.20
CA SER A 28 40.12 -18.98 -22.85
C SER A 28 39.76 -18.64 -21.40
N THR A 29 39.91 -17.37 -21.02
CA THR A 29 39.45 -16.80 -19.77
C THR A 29 38.51 -15.69 -20.18
N ILE A 30 37.21 -15.99 -20.21
CA ILE A 30 36.17 -14.96 -20.24
C ILE A 30 36.60 -13.87 -19.25
N GLN A 31 36.94 -12.67 -19.72
CA GLN A 31 37.27 -11.56 -18.84
C GLN A 31 35.99 -11.10 -18.15
N TYR A 32 35.72 -11.69 -17.00
CA TYR A 32 34.53 -11.47 -16.19
C TYR A 32 34.27 -9.98 -15.92
N SER A 33 35.32 -9.16 -15.83
CA SER A 33 35.22 -7.71 -15.64
C SER A 33 34.46 -7.00 -16.78
N MET A 34 34.76 -7.31 -18.04
CA MET A 34 34.05 -6.71 -19.19
C MET A 34 32.61 -7.21 -19.32
N VAL A 35 32.37 -8.49 -18.99
CA VAL A 35 31.01 -9.08 -19.01
C VAL A 35 30.15 -8.49 -17.89
N LEU A 36 30.71 -8.31 -16.68
CA LEU A 36 30.04 -7.67 -15.55
C LEU A 36 29.73 -6.20 -15.84
N GLU A 37 30.63 -5.46 -16.50
CA GLU A 37 30.35 -4.08 -16.91
C GLU A 37 29.17 -3.97 -17.89
N HIS A 38 28.98 -4.97 -18.76
CA HIS A 38 27.89 -4.96 -19.72
C HIS A 38 26.55 -5.46 -19.14
N LEU A 39 26.58 -6.31 -18.11
CA LEU A 39 25.39 -6.86 -17.44
C LEU A 39 24.92 -6.00 -16.26
N ILE A 40 25.84 -5.45 -15.47
CA ILE A 40 25.59 -4.78 -14.18
C ILE A 40 26.20 -3.36 -14.14
N GLY A 41 27.20 -3.07 -14.98
CA GLY A 41 27.89 -1.77 -15.01
C GLY A 41 27.17 -0.67 -15.78
N GLU A 42 27.85 0.48 -15.90
CA GLU A 42 27.30 1.71 -16.46
C GLU A 42 26.91 1.60 -17.95
N LYS A 43 27.48 0.63 -18.68
CA LYS A 43 27.15 0.33 -20.08
C LYS A 43 25.96 -0.61 -20.26
N ARG A 44 25.25 -0.95 -19.19
CA ARG A 44 24.06 -1.79 -19.24
C ARG A 44 23.01 -1.16 -20.16
N GLN A 45 22.67 -1.86 -21.24
CA GLN A 45 21.50 -1.49 -22.04
C GLN A 45 20.24 -1.85 -21.26
N ILE A 46 19.33 -0.88 -21.09
CA ILE A 46 18.00 -1.10 -20.51
C ILE A 46 17.23 -1.99 -21.49
N LYS A 47 17.28 -3.29 -21.26
CA LYS A 47 16.38 -4.24 -21.90
C LYS A 47 15.01 -4.06 -21.25
N ASP A 48 13.99 -3.75 -22.04
CA ASP A 48 12.60 -3.90 -21.61
C ASP A 48 12.32 -5.40 -21.49
N LEU A 49 12.59 -5.95 -20.30
CA LEU A 49 12.18 -7.30 -19.98
C LEU A 49 10.66 -7.32 -19.96
N SER A 50 10.06 -7.87 -21.02
CA SER A 50 8.66 -8.24 -21.02
C SER A 50 8.41 -9.09 -19.78
N PRO A 51 7.48 -8.69 -18.88
CA PRO A 51 7.25 -9.36 -17.60
C PRO A 51 6.88 -10.84 -17.74
N GLY A 52 6.51 -11.30 -18.94
CA GLY A 52 6.27 -12.71 -19.25
C GLY A 52 7.52 -13.59 -19.40
N VAL A 53 8.73 -13.01 -19.47
CA VAL A 53 10.00 -13.78 -19.66
C VAL A 53 10.77 -13.96 -18.34
N MET A 54 10.49 -13.16 -17.31
CA MET A 54 11.28 -13.14 -16.06
C MET A 54 10.71 -14.04 -14.94
N GLY A 55 9.56 -14.70 -15.15
CA GLY A 55 8.93 -15.59 -14.18
C GLY A 55 8.47 -16.90 -14.82
N GLY A 56 8.74 -18.03 -14.18
CA GLY A 56 8.34 -19.38 -14.64
C GLY A 56 6.82 -19.63 -14.63
N LEU A 57 6.02 -18.65 -14.23
CA LEU A 57 4.56 -18.70 -14.28
C LEU A 57 4.08 -17.56 -15.21
N PRO A 58 3.36 -17.87 -16.30
CA PRO A 58 2.82 -16.85 -17.20
C PRO A 58 1.76 -16.06 -16.46
N THR A 59 2.16 -14.93 -15.87
CA THR A 59 1.20 -13.97 -15.33
C THR A 59 0.53 -13.28 -16.52
N PRO A 60 -0.81 -13.33 -16.63
CA PRO A 60 -1.49 -12.63 -17.71
C PRO A 60 -1.14 -11.14 -17.62
N PRO A 61 -0.89 -10.45 -18.76
CA PRO A 61 -0.60 -9.03 -18.76
C PRO A 61 -1.80 -8.28 -18.19
N LYS A 62 -1.76 -7.98 -16.89
CA LYS A 62 -2.74 -7.13 -16.21
C LYS A 62 -2.65 -5.74 -16.85
N SER A 63 -3.77 -5.17 -17.27
CA SER A 63 -3.78 -3.77 -17.73
C SER A 63 -3.25 -2.86 -16.61
N ASN A 64 -2.63 -1.74 -16.96
CA ASN A 64 -2.12 -0.79 -15.96
C ASN A 64 -3.22 -0.35 -14.97
N GLU A 65 -4.47 -0.31 -15.43
CA GLU A 65 -5.67 -0.03 -14.63
C GLU A 65 -5.91 -1.12 -13.55
N GLN A 66 -5.82 -2.40 -13.92
CA GLN A 66 -5.97 -3.50 -12.95
C GLN A 66 -4.86 -3.48 -11.90
N LYS A 67 -3.64 -3.11 -12.28
CA LYS A 67 -2.51 -2.97 -11.34
C LYS A 67 -2.70 -1.83 -10.35
N MET A 68 -3.30 -0.73 -10.78
CA MET A 68 -3.65 0.38 -9.89
C MET A 68 -4.77 -0.01 -8.90
N ILE A 69 -5.78 -0.76 -9.35
CA ILE A 69 -6.87 -1.24 -8.49
C ILE A 69 -6.36 -2.23 -7.45
N GLU A 70 -5.52 -3.19 -7.85
CA GLU A 70 -4.93 -4.20 -6.96
C GLU A 70 -4.10 -3.54 -5.85
N ARG A 71 -3.25 -2.56 -6.22
CA ARG A 71 -2.52 -1.73 -5.26
C ARG A 71 -3.43 -0.90 -4.35
N GLY A 72 -4.56 -0.42 -4.88
CA GLY A 72 -5.57 0.30 -4.12
C GLY A 72 -6.23 -0.58 -3.06
N MET A 73 -6.55 -1.83 -3.40
CA MET A 73 -7.19 -2.79 -2.49
C MET A 73 -6.24 -3.28 -1.39
N GLU A 74 -4.95 -3.35 -1.67
CA GLU A 74 -3.94 -3.66 -0.65
C GLU A 74 -3.66 -2.50 0.30
N SER A 75 -4.06 -1.27 -0.06
CA SER A 75 -3.76 -0.08 0.72
C SER A 75 -4.42 -0.09 2.11
N CYS A 76 -3.67 0.44 3.09
CA CYS A 76 -4.18 0.61 4.45
C CYS A 76 -5.43 1.49 4.50
N ALA A 77 -5.49 2.53 3.66
CA ALA A 77 -6.65 3.41 3.59
C ALA A 77 -7.91 2.64 3.19
N PHE A 78 -7.82 1.78 2.19
CA PHE A 78 -8.95 0.98 1.73
C PHE A 78 -9.41 -0.04 2.77
N LYS A 79 -8.47 -0.78 3.39
CA LYS A 79 -8.78 -1.73 4.47
C LYS A 79 -9.44 -1.03 5.66
N SER A 80 -8.92 0.12 6.08
CA SER A 80 -9.50 0.89 7.18
C SER A 80 -10.90 1.42 6.85
N ILE A 81 -11.16 1.83 5.61
CA ILE A 81 -12.51 2.23 5.18
C ILE A 81 -13.47 1.03 5.25
N LEU A 82 -13.06 -0.14 4.75
CA LEU A 82 -13.88 -1.35 4.84
C LEU A 82 -14.14 -1.74 6.30
N ALA A 83 -13.14 -1.65 7.17
CA ALA A 83 -13.29 -1.90 8.60
C ALA A 83 -14.22 -0.87 9.28
N CYS A 84 -14.11 0.42 8.92
CA CYS A 84 -15.04 1.46 9.35
C CYS A 84 -16.48 1.13 8.97
N VAL A 85 -16.72 0.77 7.72
CA VAL A 85 -18.06 0.45 7.20
C VAL A 85 -18.60 -0.79 7.90
N GLY A 86 -17.79 -1.84 8.04
CA GLY A 86 -18.14 -3.06 8.77
C GLY A 86 -18.51 -2.76 10.24
N GLY A 87 -17.67 -2.00 10.94
CA GLY A 87 -17.92 -1.56 12.31
C GLY A 87 -19.16 -0.67 12.44
N PHE A 88 -19.42 0.20 11.47
CA PHE A 88 -20.61 1.04 11.45
C PHE A 88 -21.89 0.20 11.29
N VAL A 89 -21.90 -0.77 10.37
CA VAL A 89 -23.05 -1.66 10.15
C VAL A 89 -23.32 -2.52 11.39
N LEU A 90 -22.27 -3.14 11.95
CA LEU A 90 -22.39 -3.95 13.16
C LEU A 90 -22.85 -3.12 14.37
N GLY A 91 -22.26 -1.94 14.58
CA GLY A 91 -22.64 -1.04 15.66
C GLY A 91 -24.04 -0.45 15.50
N GLY A 92 -24.47 -0.21 14.25
CA GLY A 92 -25.83 0.23 13.94
C GLY A 92 -26.86 -0.86 14.19
N ALA A 93 -26.60 -2.09 13.76
CA ALA A 93 -27.46 -3.23 14.05
C ALA A 93 -27.57 -3.50 15.56
N PHE A 94 -26.44 -3.47 16.27
CA PHE A 94 -26.40 -3.59 17.72
C PHE A 94 -27.16 -2.45 18.42
N GLY A 95 -27.04 -1.22 17.92
CA GLY A 95 -27.73 -0.05 18.44
C GLY A 95 -29.25 -0.10 18.23
N VAL A 96 -29.72 -0.55 17.06
CA VAL A 96 -31.16 -0.72 16.78
C VAL A 96 -31.74 -1.87 17.60
N PHE A 97 -31.02 -2.98 17.74
CA PHE A 97 -31.45 -4.10 18.57
C PHE A 97 -31.58 -3.69 20.05
N THR A 98 -30.60 -2.95 20.56
CA THR A 98 -30.62 -2.40 21.92
C THR A 98 -31.78 -1.41 22.12
N ALA A 99 -32.13 -0.62 21.11
CA ALA A 99 -33.29 0.26 21.19
C ALA A 99 -34.63 -0.49 21.15
N GLY A 100 -34.69 -1.65 20.48
CA GLY A 100 -35.90 -2.48 20.41
C GLY A 100 -36.27 -3.15 21.74
N ILE A 101 -35.31 -3.28 22.67
CA ILE A 101 -35.53 -3.80 24.03
C ILE A 101 -35.76 -2.69 25.06
N ASP A 102 -35.59 -1.42 24.68
CA ASP A 102 -35.79 -0.28 25.58
C ASP A 102 -37.28 0.08 25.68
N THR A 103 -37.89 -0.18 26.83
CA THR A 103 -39.31 0.12 27.09
C THR A 103 -39.56 1.58 27.49
N ASN A 104 -38.55 2.46 27.44
CA ASN A 104 -38.62 3.83 27.96
C ASN A 104 -39.27 4.84 26.99
N VAL A 105 -39.66 4.40 25.79
CA VAL A 105 -40.00 5.30 24.67
C VAL A 105 -41.46 5.77 24.58
N GLY A 106 -42.29 5.58 25.62
CA GLY A 106 -43.74 5.64 25.39
C GLY A 106 -44.69 6.02 26.53
N PHE A 107 -44.28 6.70 27.60
CA PHE A 107 -45.24 7.24 28.57
C PHE A 107 -44.86 8.65 29.04
N ASP A 108 -45.34 9.66 28.29
CA ASP A 108 -45.36 11.04 28.76
C ASP A 108 -46.65 11.26 29.60
N PRO A 109 -46.57 11.61 30.90
CA PRO A 109 -47.74 11.67 31.80
C PRO A 109 -48.75 12.78 31.47
N LYS A 110 -48.43 13.69 30.55
CA LYS A 110 -49.22 14.91 30.29
C LYS A 110 -50.24 14.79 29.16
N ASP A 111 -50.11 13.82 28.24
CA ASP A 111 -51.06 13.65 27.12
C ASP A 111 -51.17 12.17 26.67
N PRO A 112 -52.06 11.37 27.29
CA PRO A 112 -52.18 9.93 27.05
C PRO A 112 -52.75 9.54 25.66
N LEU A 113 -53.15 10.52 24.83
CA LEU A 113 -53.75 10.27 23.50
C LEU A 113 -52.84 10.66 22.32
N ARG A 114 -51.71 11.32 22.60
CA ARG A 114 -50.69 11.59 21.58
C ARG A 114 -49.66 10.48 21.67
N THR A 115 -49.99 9.31 21.13
CA THR A 115 -48.98 8.29 20.79
C THR A 115 -47.85 9.02 20.07
N PRO A 116 -46.63 9.12 20.65
CA PRO A 116 -45.52 9.70 19.93
C PRO A 116 -45.41 8.89 18.65
N THR A 117 -45.52 9.56 17.51
CA THR A 117 -45.54 8.90 16.20
C THR A 117 -44.38 7.91 16.19
N ALA A 118 -44.60 6.65 15.81
CA ALA A 118 -43.54 5.62 15.83
C ALA A 118 -42.26 6.09 15.09
N ARG A 119 -42.39 7.05 14.17
CA ARG A 119 -41.30 7.75 13.49
C ARG A 119 -40.44 8.65 14.38
N GLU A 120 -41.03 9.32 15.35
CA GLU A 120 -40.33 10.23 16.27
C GLU A 120 -39.55 9.43 17.30
N VAL A 121 -40.17 8.38 17.83
CA VAL A 121 -39.49 7.37 18.67
C VAL A 121 -38.36 6.71 17.90
N LEU A 122 -38.60 6.23 16.68
CA LEU A 122 -37.57 5.61 15.86
C LEU A 122 -36.44 6.59 15.51
N LYS A 123 -36.73 7.88 15.38
CA LYS A 123 -35.72 8.91 15.12
C LYS A 123 -34.85 9.16 16.35
N ASP A 124 -35.44 9.23 17.54
CA ASP A 124 -34.68 9.41 18.79
C ASP A 124 -33.83 8.17 19.10
N MET A 125 -34.40 6.98 18.91
CA MET A 125 -33.69 5.70 19.03
C MET A 125 -32.59 5.55 17.97
N GLY A 126 -32.87 5.94 16.73
CA GLY A 126 -31.91 5.93 15.63
C GLY A 126 -30.76 6.90 15.84
N GLN A 127 -31.01 8.05 16.49
CA GLN A 127 -29.95 9.00 16.84
C GLN A 127 -29.00 8.40 17.88
N ARG A 128 -29.53 7.69 18.87
CA ARG A 128 -28.72 6.94 19.85
C ARG A 128 -27.95 5.80 19.18
N GLY A 129 -28.62 5.05 18.30
CA GLY A 129 -28.02 4.00 17.45
C GLY A 129 -26.88 4.51 16.55
N MET A 130 -27.02 5.71 15.99
CA MET A 130 -25.98 6.37 15.18
C MET A 130 -24.71 6.63 15.99
N SER A 131 -24.84 6.94 17.28
CA SER A 131 -23.68 7.10 18.16
C SER A 131 -22.94 5.77 18.35
N TYR A 132 -23.67 4.66 18.55
CA TYR A 132 -23.06 3.33 18.67
C TYR A 132 -22.34 2.94 17.38
N ALA A 133 -22.99 3.11 16.23
CA ALA A 133 -22.40 2.86 14.92
C ALA A 133 -21.08 3.61 14.72
N LYS A 134 -21.02 4.90 15.09
CA LYS A 134 -19.78 5.71 15.01
C LYS A 134 -18.68 5.19 15.93
N ASN A 135 -19.01 4.81 17.16
CA ASN A 135 -18.03 4.29 18.11
C ASN A 135 -17.42 2.97 17.60
N PHE A 136 -18.24 2.03 17.13
CA PHE A 136 -17.75 0.77 16.56
C PHE A 136 -16.95 0.98 15.28
N ALA A 137 -17.33 1.93 14.43
CA ALA A 137 -16.56 2.29 13.25
C ALA A 137 -15.15 2.80 13.61
N ILE A 138 -15.02 3.68 14.60
CA ILE A 138 -13.73 4.22 15.05
C ILE A 138 -12.84 3.10 15.59
N VAL A 139 -13.38 2.21 16.42
CA VAL A 139 -12.59 1.08 16.97
C VAL A 139 -12.14 0.14 15.86
N GLY A 140 -13.02 -0.19 14.91
CA GLY A 140 -12.66 -0.98 13.73
C GLY A 140 -11.59 -0.33 12.86
N ALA A 141 -11.67 1.00 12.68
CA ALA A 141 -10.67 1.78 11.96
C ALA A 141 -9.30 1.72 12.62
N MET A 142 -9.26 1.93 13.95
CA MET A 142 -8.01 1.93 14.71
C MET A 142 -7.33 0.57 14.64
N PHE A 143 -8.09 -0.51 14.84
CA PHE A 143 -7.56 -1.87 14.75
C PHE A 143 -6.97 -2.17 13.37
N SER A 144 -7.72 -1.86 12.29
CA SER A 144 -7.24 -2.08 10.92
C SER A 144 -6.06 -1.18 10.54
N CYS A 145 -6.02 0.06 11.04
CA CYS A 145 -4.90 0.97 10.80
C CYS A 145 -3.62 0.48 11.48
N THR A 146 -3.71 0.02 12.73
CA THR A 146 -2.54 -0.43 13.49
C THR A 146 -1.88 -1.64 12.84
N GLU A 147 -2.67 -2.67 12.50
CA GLU A 147 -2.14 -3.85 11.80
C GLU A 147 -1.47 -3.47 10.48
N CYS A 148 -2.05 -2.53 9.73
CA CYS A 148 -1.49 -2.14 8.44
C CYS A 148 -0.22 -1.29 8.56
N ILE A 149 -0.11 -0.44 9.60
CA ILE A 149 1.13 0.30 9.88
C ILE A 149 2.25 -0.66 10.25
N ILE A 150 1.97 -1.68 11.06
CA ILE A 150 2.96 -2.68 11.47
C ILE A 150 3.46 -3.47 10.25
N GLU A 151 2.56 -3.93 9.38
CA GLU A 151 2.91 -4.60 8.13
C GLU A 151 3.78 -3.70 7.24
N SER A 152 3.39 -2.43 7.10
CA SER A 152 4.14 -1.45 6.30
C SER A 152 5.55 -1.21 6.83
N VAL A 153 5.71 -1.06 8.15
CA VAL A 153 7.01 -0.87 8.80
C VAL A 153 7.86 -2.13 8.69
N SER A 154 7.28 -3.31 8.88
CA SER A 154 8.00 -4.58 8.76
C SER A 154 8.53 -4.83 7.34
N HIS A 155 7.70 -4.55 6.32
CA HIS A 155 8.14 -4.60 4.92
C HIS A 155 9.28 -3.63 4.62
N ARG A 156 9.26 -2.43 5.22
CA ARG A 156 10.34 -1.45 5.06
C ARG A 156 11.62 -1.92 5.74
N HIS A 157 11.52 -2.51 6.94
CA HIS A 157 12.66 -2.93 7.74
C HIS A 157 13.35 -4.22 7.25
N TYR A 158 12.65 -5.09 6.51
CA TYR A 158 13.25 -6.25 5.83
C TYR A 158 13.92 -5.88 4.49
N SER A 159 13.67 -4.67 3.96
CA SER A 159 14.22 -4.23 2.67
C SER A 159 15.59 -3.52 2.78
N ASP A 160 16.10 -3.31 4.00
CA ASP A 160 17.47 -2.82 4.28
C ASP A 160 18.36 -3.98 4.73
#